data_AF-A0A3C0KU17-F1
#
_entry.id   AF-A0A3C0KU17-F1
#
_cell.length_a   1.000
_cell.length_b   1.000
_cell.length_c   1.000
_cell.angle_alpha   90.00
_cell.angle_beta   90.00
_cell.angle_gamma   90.00
#
_symmetry.space_group_name_H-M   'P 1'
#
loop_
_entity.id
_entity.type
_entity.pdbx_description
1 polymer ?
#
loop_
_entity_poly.entity_id
_entity_poly.type
_entity_poly.pdbx_seq_one_letter_code
_entity_poly.pdbx_strand_id
1 'polypeptide(L)'
;MPLSKRFCQTSGKIVVIGILLFLLGLPILEAWKMFFLLAGILALIHSDIRPEKKRILWAGSIVLAILIIKTMLPVAGIEEGHNIFRYLKEGESLQRSLPKVIFNDWRQEFDKAYPPQNPPYEQFSWRYNASGGGLPDRLYTWSSDALWRPAKYSRKVDAICFRNLAEFRGGFANEFKYGCTWFRGTPDRRKMPFFTMYEFTEPSVGSTLHWQGSLFWERDGGTFEKIVHQKPEGRMVSPGDIGRKVYILFMPEIKPEFPVHLELNNKLAASRHAGNALTIIGILVLFLLTVRVRWRPFLTASAIVAVALVLIYISIYVSGGKPLGALYTPHGGGDDGYSHESWGRDIARMIFQGNIREALRGFEDVYYATPGMRYARALERVFFGDTNLGLTAFLACLPLFIYLILSRLCGLRWALIGTGVYLFSPISFSFIQYIFNGMLGYAEPFGSGLFLLGLFLFLKTQPRWGGEIHLGATFIGGACLA
;
A
#
# COMPACT_ATOMS: atom_id res chain seq x y z
N MET A 1 -38.11 7.86 9.81
CA MET A 1 -37.51 6.65 10.40
C MET A 1 -36.95 7.05 11.77
N PRO A 2 -37.36 6.40 12.87
CA PRO A 2 -37.01 6.83 14.23
C PRO A 2 -35.49 6.79 14.48
N LEU A 3 -34.98 7.70 15.33
CA LEU A 3 -33.56 7.87 15.64
C LEU A 3 -32.88 6.56 16.08
N SER A 4 -33.55 5.76 16.91
CA SER A 4 -33.06 4.45 17.38
C SER A 4 -32.79 3.46 16.24
N LYS A 5 -33.67 3.44 15.22
CA LYS A 5 -33.52 2.55 14.05
C LYS A 5 -32.37 3.02 13.14
N ARG A 6 -32.11 4.34 13.06
CA ARG A 6 -30.98 4.89 12.30
C ARG A 6 -29.64 4.62 12.97
N PHE A 7 -29.56 4.81 14.28
CA PHE A 7 -28.35 4.48 15.05
C PHE A 7 -27.98 3.01 14.88
N CYS A 8 -28.96 2.10 15.02
CA CYS A 8 -28.77 0.67 14.80
C CYS A 8 -28.25 0.33 13.38
N GLN A 9 -28.64 1.09 12.35
CA GLN A 9 -28.17 0.90 10.98
C GLN A 9 -26.71 1.35 10.81
N THR A 10 -26.34 2.51 11.34
CA THR A 10 -24.98 3.03 11.26
C THR A 10 -23.99 2.14 12.00
N SER A 11 -24.30 1.77 13.26
CA SER A 11 -23.46 0.85 14.04
C SER A 11 -23.33 -0.52 13.36
N GLY A 12 -24.43 -1.03 12.79
CA GLY A 12 -24.41 -2.29 12.03
C GLY A 12 -23.46 -2.24 10.82
N LYS A 13 -23.46 -1.13 10.06
CA LYS A 13 -22.55 -0.96 8.92
C LYS A 13 -21.09 -0.94 9.36
N ILE A 14 -20.77 -0.25 10.46
CA ILE A 14 -19.40 -0.21 11.01
C ILE A 14 -18.93 -1.62 11.39
N VAL A 15 -19.79 -2.41 12.06
CA VAL A 15 -19.48 -3.80 12.41
C VAL A 15 -19.21 -4.63 11.15
N VAL A 16 -20.06 -4.51 10.11
CA VAL A 16 -19.86 -5.24 8.85
C VAL A 16 -18.56 -4.83 8.16
N ILE A 17 -18.18 -3.54 8.17
CA ILE A 17 -16.87 -3.07 7.66
C ILE A 17 -15.72 -3.71 8.43
N GLY A 18 -15.81 -3.73 9.77
CA GLY A 18 -14.79 -4.38 10.61
C GLY A 18 -14.60 -5.85 10.23
N ILE A 19 -15.70 -6.60 10.13
CA ILE A 19 -15.68 -8.01 9.74
C ILE A 19 -15.12 -8.19 8.31
N LEU A 20 -15.50 -7.32 7.38
CA LEU A 20 -14.98 -7.33 6.01
C LEU A 20 -13.46 -7.13 5.97
N LEU A 21 -12.93 -6.19 6.75
CA LEU A 21 -11.47 -5.98 6.87
C LEU A 21 -10.76 -7.22 7.43
N PHE A 22 -11.31 -7.87 8.46
CA PHE A 22 -10.76 -9.12 9.00
C PHE A 22 -10.77 -10.26 7.98
N LEU A 23 -11.85 -10.41 7.20
CA LEU A 23 -11.94 -11.44 6.15
C LEU A 23 -10.89 -11.26 5.05
N LEU A 24 -10.73 -10.02 4.57
CA LEU A 24 -9.75 -9.66 3.54
C LEU A 24 -8.31 -9.89 4.02
N GLY A 25 -8.08 -9.73 5.32
CA GLY A 25 -6.78 -9.81 5.96
C GLY A 25 -6.03 -8.49 5.84
N LEU A 26 -5.48 -8.01 6.95
CA LEU A 26 -4.66 -6.81 6.99
C LEU A 26 -3.17 -7.17 7.01
N PRO A 27 -2.31 -6.38 6.34
CA PRO A 27 -2.67 -5.32 5.40
C PRO A 27 -3.25 -5.87 4.07
N ILE A 28 -4.05 -5.05 3.38
CA ILE A 28 -4.62 -5.33 2.06
C ILE A 28 -3.59 -4.99 0.99
N LEU A 29 -2.84 -6.00 0.55
CA LEU A 29 -1.74 -5.81 -0.42
C LEU A 29 -2.16 -6.09 -1.87
N GLU A 30 -3.28 -6.79 -2.07
CA GLU A 30 -3.71 -7.27 -3.39
C GLU A 30 -4.84 -6.39 -3.95
N ALA A 31 -4.73 -5.99 -5.21
CA ALA A 31 -5.70 -5.10 -5.86
C ALA A 31 -7.14 -5.69 -5.86
N TRP A 32 -7.29 -7.00 -6.04
CA TRP A 32 -8.61 -7.64 -6.00
C TRP A 32 -9.27 -7.54 -4.61
N LYS A 33 -8.50 -7.61 -3.52
CA LYS A 33 -9.01 -7.41 -2.16
C LYS A 33 -9.45 -5.96 -1.96
N MET A 34 -8.71 -4.99 -2.51
CA MET A 34 -9.13 -3.58 -2.54
C MET A 34 -10.46 -3.42 -3.30
N PHE A 35 -10.65 -4.09 -4.44
CA PHE A 35 -11.92 -4.05 -5.17
C PHE A 35 -13.09 -4.60 -4.36
N PHE A 36 -12.90 -5.72 -3.64
CA PHE A 36 -13.94 -6.24 -2.74
C PHE A 36 -14.23 -5.29 -1.57
N LEU A 37 -13.21 -4.65 -1.00
CA LEU A 37 -13.40 -3.64 0.03
C LEU A 37 -14.24 -2.47 -0.51
N LEU A 38 -13.86 -1.93 -1.67
CA LEU A 38 -14.53 -0.81 -2.31
C LEU A 38 -15.98 -1.15 -2.68
N ALA A 39 -16.20 -2.29 -3.35
CA ALA A 39 -17.54 -2.79 -3.66
C ALA A 39 -18.37 -3.03 -2.40
N GLY A 40 -17.76 -3.56 -1.34
CA GLY A 40 -18.39 -3.75 -0.04
C GLY A 40 -18.82 -2.43 0.61
N ILE A 41 -17.95 -1.41 0.60
CA ILE A 41 -18.27 -0.07 1.09
C ILE A 41 -19.43 0.54 0.29
N LEU A 42 -19.37 0.48 -1.04
CA LEU A 42 -20.46 0.99 -1.91
C LEU A 42 -21.78 0.25 -1.66
N ALA A 43 -21.74 -1.07 -1.50
CA ALA A 43 -22.90 -1.87 -1.15
C ALA A 43 -23.47 -1.46 0.21
N LEU A 44 -22.63 -1.20 1.21
CA LEU A 44 -23.05 -0.72 2.53
C LEU A 44 -23.64 0.69 2.48
N ILE A 45 -23.10 1.60 1.67
CA ILE A 45 -23.68 2.94 1.48
C ILE A 45 -25.10 2.83 0.90
N HIS A 46 -25.30 1.96 -0.09
CA HIS A 46 -26.57 1.78 -0.80
C HIS A 46 -27.43 0.61 -0.28
N SER A 47 -27.34 0.28 1.00
CA SER A 47 -28.11 -0.82 1.61
C SER A 47 -28.73 -0.47 2.95
N ASP A 48 -29.65 -1.36 3.36
CA ASP A 48 -30.18 -1.46 4.71
C ASP A 48 -29.64 -2.74 5.37
N ILE A 49 -29.18 -2.63 6.61
CA ILE A 49 -28.77 -3.76 7.45
C ILE A 49 -30.02 -4.50 7.92
N ARG A 50 -30.00 -5.83 7.81
CA ARG A 50 -31.05 -6.72 8.34
C ARG A 50 -30.86 -6.82 9.85
N PRO A 51 -31.79 -6.28 10.68
CA PRO A 51 -31.57 -6.14 12.12
C PRO A 51 -31.79 -7.43 12.92
N GLU A 52 -32.10 -8.55 12.25
CA GLU A 52 -32.35 -9.83 12.92
C GLU A 52 -31.07 -10.33 13.60
N LYS A 53 -31.03 -10.25 14.94
CA LYS A 53 -29.88 -10.68 15.77
C LYS A 53 -29.36 -12.08 15.39
N LYS A 54 -30.29 -13.01 15.10
CA LYS A 54 -29.95 -14.37 14.65
C LYS A 54 -29.08 -14.38 13.39
N ARG A 55 -29.39 -13.55 12.39
CA ARG A 55 -28.62 -13.49 11.12
C ARG A 55 -27.22 -12.94 11.33
N ILE A 56 -27.08 -11.92 12.17
CA ILE A 56 -25.77 -11.34 12.52
C ILE A 56 -24.94 -12.39 13.26
N LEU A 57 -25.54 -13.12 14.21
CA LEU A 57 -24.88 -14.19 14.94
C LEU A 57 -24.44 -15.33 14.01
N TRP A 58 -25.30 -15.76 13.08
CA TRP A 58 -24.96 -16.77 12.06
C TRP A 58 -23.83 -16.30 11.15
N ALA A 59 -23.91 -15.07 10.64
CA ALA A 59 -22.84 -14.50 9.80
C ALA A 59 -21.51 -14.43 10.57
N GLY A 60 -21.53 -13.96 11.82
CA GLY A 60 -20.35 -13.91 12.67
C GLY A 60 -19.76 -15.30 12.94
N SER A 61 -20.61 -16.30 13.20
CA SER A 61 -20.17 -17.69 13.48
C SER A 61 -19.54 -18.34 12.24
N ILE A 62 -20.15 -18.16 11.06
CA ILE A 62 -19.60 -18.69 9.80
C ILE A 62 -18.29 -17.99 9.46
N VAL A 63 -18.23 -16.66 9.60
CA VAL A 63 -16.98 -15.92 9.36
C VAL A 63 -15.88 -16.36 10.32
N LEU A 64 -16.20 -16.54 11.60
CA LEU A 64 -15.23 -17.05 12.58
C LEU A 64 -14.73 -18.45 12.20
N ALA A 65 -15.62 -19.36 11.80
CA ALA A 65 -15.24 -20.69 11.33
C ALA A 65 -14.32 -20.60 10.09
N ILE A 66 -14.64 -19.72 9.13
CA ILE A 66 -13.79 -19.47 7.95
C ILE A 66 -12.42 -18.96 8.35
N LEU A 67 -12.34 -18.02 9.30
CA LEU A 67 -11.07 -17.49 9.79
C LEU A 67 -10.25 -18.58 10.48
N ILE A 68 -10.86 -19.42 11.31
CA ILE A 68 -10.20 -20.56 11.95
C ILE A 68 -9.65 -21.51 10.89
N ILE A 69 -10.46 -21.92 9.90
CA ILE A 69 -10.00 -22.79 8.81
C ILE A 69 -8.83 -22.15 8.06
N LYS A 70 -8.89 -20.84 7.76
CA LYS A 70 -7.78 -20.10 7.13
C LYS A 70 -6.49 -20.14 7.95
N THR A 71 -6.56 -20.12 9.28
CA THR A 71 -5.35 -20.22 10.12
C THR A 71 -4.70 -21.60 10.10
N MET A 72 -5.46 -22.64 9.75
CA MET A 72 -4.94 -24.02 9.62
C MET A 72 -4.33 -24.30 8.25
N LEU A 73 -4.55 -23.42 7.27
CA LEU A 73 -4.00 -23.56 5.93
C LEU A 73 -2.48 -23.28 5.93
N PRO A 74 -1.66 -24.13 5.27
CA PRO A 74 -0.23 -23.90 5.16
C PRO A 74 0.08 -22.55 4.48
N VAL A 75 0.91 -21.73 5.11
CA VAL A 75 1.41 -20.47 4.56
C VAL A 75 2.92 -20.52 4.46
N ALA A 76 3.50 -19.87 3.44
CA ALA A 76 4.94 -19.85 3.29
C ALA A 76 5.58 -19.05 4.44
N GLY A 77 5.08 -17.86 4.78
CA GLY A 77 5.59 -17.11 5.93
C GLY A 77 7.10 -16.84 5.89
N ILE A 78 7.63 -16.56 4.70
CA ILE A 78 9.05 -16.30 4.44
C ILE A 78 9.44 -14.99 5.13
N GLU A 79 10.52 -15.03 5.90
CA GLU A 79 11.06 -13.84 6.54
C GLU A 79 11.90 -13.07 5.51
N GLU A 80 11.52 -11.82 5.26
CA GLU A 80 12.20 -10.93 4.32
C GLU A 80 12.87 -9.79 5.07
N GLY A 81 14.17 -9.61 4.82
CA GLY A 81 14.92 -8.43 5.22
C GLY A 81 15.35 -7.64 3.99
N HIS A 82 15.19 -6.32 4.01
CA HIS A 82 15.61 -5.48 2.89
C HIS A 82 16.09 -4.12 3.35
N ASN A 83 16.95 -3.50 2.54
CA ASN A 83 17.35 -2.12 2.72
C ASN A 83 18.00 -1.59 1.43
N ILE A 84 18.19 -0.27 1.38
CA ILE A 84 19.02 0.36 0.37
C ILE A 84 20.49 -0.07 0.55
N PHE A 85 21.18 -0.34 -0.56
CA PHE A 85 22.61 -0.61 -0.54
C PHE A 85 23.38 0.67 -0.86
N ARG A 86 23.81 1.40 0.17
CA ARG A 86 24.64 2.58 0.04
C ARG A 86 25.72 2.57 1.11
N TYR A 87 26.92 2.94 0.71
CA TYR A 87 28.02 3.13 1.64
C TYR A 87 28.94 4.26 1.15
N LEU A 88 29.70 4.87 2.06
CA LEU A 88 30.65 5.94 1.73
C LEU A 88 32.06 5.66 2.26
N LYS A 89 32.17 5.22 3.51
CA LYS A 89 33.43 4.89 4.18
C LYS A 89 33.38 3.54 4.86
N GLU A 90 34.56 3.05 5.22
CA GLU A 90 34.67 1.81 5.96
C GLU A 90 34.10 1.93 7.39
N GLY A 91 33.68 0.78 7.92
CA GLY A 91 33.08 0.67 9.23
C GLY A 91 31.65 1.21 9.30
N GLU A 92 30.91 1.32 8.20
CA GLU A 92 29.49 1.68 8.22
C GLU A 92 28.57 0.49 8.61
N SER A 93 27.31 0.78 8.92
CA SER A 93 26.36 -0.20 9.46
C SER A 93 26.22 -1.46 8.59
N LEU A 94 26.17 -1.30 7.27
CA LEU A 94 26.07 -2.40 6.32
C LEU A 94 27.32 -3.27 6.34
N GLN A 95 28.52 -2.66 6.35
CA GLN A 95 29.79 -3.42 6.42
C GLN A 95 29.92 -4.19 7.73
N ARG A 96 29.46 -3.62 8.85
CA ARG A 96 29.51 -4.29 10.16
C ARG A 96 28.53 -5.46 10.26
N SER A 97 27.39 -5.37 9.58
CA SER A 97 26.25 -6.28 9.80
C SER A 97 26.08 -7.33 8.70
N LEU A 98 26.52 -7.06 7.46
CA LEU A 98 26.51 -8.05 6.39
C LEU A 98 27.68 -9.03 6.54
N PRO A 99 27.51 -10.28 6.09
CA PRO A 99 28.63 -11.20 5.94
C PRO A 99 29.73 -10.60 5.06
N LYS A 100 30.99 -10.68 5.50
CA LYS A 100 32.13 -10.02 4.84
C LYS A 100 32.25 -10.37 3.35
N VAL A 101 32.03 -11.64 3.01
CA VAL A 101 32.08 -12.13 1.61
C VAL A 101 31.05 -11.41 0.74
N ILE A 102 29.82 -11.27 1.25
CA ILE A 102 28.72 -10.59 0.55
C ILE A 102 29.01 -9.10 0.42
N PHE A 103 29.38 -8.43 1.52
CA PHE A 103 29.64 -7.00 1.49
C PHE A 103 30.77 -6.65 0.50
N ASN A 104 31.87 -7.40 0.51
CA ASN A 104 33.00 -7.14 -0.36
C ASN A 104 32.65 -7.33 -1.85
N ASP A 105 31.85 -8.34 -2.18
CA ASP A 105 31.39 -8.57 -3.55
C ASP A 105 30.43 -7.46 -4.01
N TRP A 106 29.43 -7.13 -3.20
CA TRP A 106 28.48 -6.05 -3.50
C TRP A 106 29.14 -4.69 -3.55
N ARG A 107 30.16 -4.45 -2.72
CA ARG A 107 31.01 -3.26 -2.77
C ARG A 107 31.65 -3.10 -4.16
N GLN A 108 32.23 -4.18 -4.70
CA GLN A 108 32.84 -4.15 -6.03
C GLN A 108 31.81 -3.88 -7.13
N GLU A 109 30.62 -4.47 -7.06
CA GLU A 109 29.55 -4.20 -8.03
C GLU A 109 29.03 -2.75 -7.90
N PHE A 110 28.90 -2.25 -6.68
CA PHE A 110 28.49 -0.87 -6.41
C PHE A 110 29.52 0.14 -6.89
N ASP A 111 30.81 -0.07 -6.63
CA ASP A 111 31.88 0.84 -7.06
C ASP A 111 32.02 0.90 -8.58
N LYS A 112 31.65 -0.17 -9.30
CA LYS A 112 31.57 -0.16 -10.76
C LYS A 112 30.46 0.76 -11.27
N ALA A 113 29.29 0.76 -10.63
CA ALA A 113 28.18 1.63 -10.99
C ALA A 113 28.36 3.07 -10.48
N TYR A 114 28.97 3.22 -9.31
CA TYR A 114 29.15 4.47 -8.59
C TYR A 114 30.60 4.62 -8.13
N PRO A 115 31.54 4.97 -9.04
CA PRO A 115 32.96 5.06 -8.73
C PRO A 115 33.24 5.94 -7.52
N PRO A 116 34.10 5.51 -6.57
CA PRO A 116 34.46 6.30 -5.39
C PRO A 116 34.94 7.70 -5.77
N GLN A 117 34.57 8.70 -4.97
CA GLN A 117 34.95 10.09 -5.16
C GLN A 117 35.44 10.67 -3.83
N ASN A 118 36.39 11.59 -3.91
CA ASN A 118 36.86 12.35 -2.76
C ASN A 118 35.97 13.59 -2.54
N PRO A 119 35.77 14.02 -1.27
CA PRO A 119 35.10 15.29 -0.99
C PRO A 119 35.91 16.49 -1.54
N PRO A 120 35.27 17.64 -1.80
CA PRO A 120 33.86 17.93 -1.54
C PRO A 120 32.92 17.27 -2.55
N TYR A 121 31.82 16.70 -2.06
CA TYR A 121 30.79 16.15 -2.93
C TYR A 121 29.95 17.27 -3.54
N GLU A 122 29.53 17.07 -4.79
CA GLU A 122 28.57 17.95 -5.45
C GLU A 122 27.34 18.11 -4.55
N GLN A 123 26.96 19.34 -4.26
CA GLN A 123 25.73 19.63 -3.51
C GLN A 123 24.57 18.89 -4.17
N PHE A 124 23.62 18.41 -3.38
CA PHE A 124 22.44 17.70 -3.89
C PHE A 124 22.71 16.32 -4.52
N SER A 125 23.97 15.86 -4.55
CA SER A 125 24.29 14.47 -4.92
C SER A 125 23.90 13.48 -3.82
N TRP A 126 23.75 12.21 -4.19
CA TRP A 126 23.54 11.14 -3.21
C TRP A 126 24.68 11.05 -2.19
N ARG A 127 25.92 11.37 -2.59
CA ARG A 127 27.09 11.37 -1.68
C ARG A 127 27.06 12.54 -0.69
N TYR A 128 26.64 13.71 -1.15
CA TYR A 128 26.43 14.85 -0.26
C TYR A 128 25.40 14.50 0.82
N ASN A 129 24.26 13.92 0.45
CA ASN A 129 23.26 13.46 1.42
C ASN A 129 23.79 12.34 2.33
N ALA A 130 24.49 11.35 1.77
CA ALA A 130 25.13 10.28 2.54
C ALA A 130 26.13 10.82 3.58
N SER A 131 26.94 11.82 3.23
CA SER A 131 27.89 12.46 4.16
C SER A 131 27.20 13.23 5.30
N GLY A 132 25.96 13.68 5.08
CA GLY A 132 25.13 14.36 6.09
C GLY A 132 24.25 13.43 6.93
N GLY A 133 24.46 12.10 6.87
CA GLY A 133 23.68 11.12 7.64
C GLY A 133 22.66 10.32 6.82
N GLY A 134 22.64 10.47 5.49
CA GLY A 134 21.77 9.74 4.56
C GLY A 134 22.15 8.28 4.29
N LEU A 135 22.90 7.67 5.22
CA LEU A 135 23.33 6.27 5.14
C LEU A 135 22.46 5.38 6.03
N PRO A 136 22.24 4.11 5.66
CA PRO A 136 21.55 3.15 6.53
C PRO A 136 22.19 3.10 7.92
N ASP A 137 21.37 3.07 8.96
CA ASP A 137 21.82 2.92 10.36
C ASP A 137 21.74 1.47 10.86
N ARG A 138 21.08 0.60 10.09
CA ARG A 138 20.82 -0.80 10.41
C ARG A 138 20.81 -1.64 9.16
N LEU A 139 20.93 -2.96 9.34
CA LEU A 139 20.94 -3.91 8.24
C LEU A 139 19.61 -3.93 7.48
N TYR A 140 18.48 -4.05 8.18
CA TYR A 140 17.15 -4.18 7.58
C TYR A 140 16.26 -3.02 8.00
N THR A 141 15.54 -2.40 7.06
CA THR A 141 14.55 -1.36 7.40
C THR A 141 13.24 -2.01 7.87
N TRP A 142 12.43 -1.27 8.61
CA TRP A 142 11.06 -1.69 8.96
C TRP A 142 10.18 -1.63 7.71
N SER A 143 9.09 -2.39 7.63
CA SER A 143 8.06 -2.22 6.59
C SER A 143 6.69 -2.10 7.24
N SER A 144 5.82 -1.28 6.65
CA SER A 144 4.43 -1.13 7.13
C SER A 144 3.66 -2.45 7.08
N ASP A 145 4.10 -3.38 6.22
CA ASP A 145 3.53 -4.71 6.12
C ASP A 145 3.64 -5.50 7.44
N ALA A 146 4.67 -5.19 8.26
CA ALA A 146 4.93 -5.88 9.53
C ALA A 146 3.98 -5.46 10.66
N LEU A 147 3.16 -4.42 10.48
CA LEU A 147 2.26 -3.90 11.51
C LEU A 147 1.23 -4.95 11.96
N TRP A 148 0.68 -5.72 11.02
CA TRP A 148 -0.27 -6.81 11.30
C TRP A 148 0.38 -8.20 11.30
N ARG A 149 1.58 -8.30 10.74
CA ARG A 149 2.34 -9.56 10.63
C ARG A 149 3.75 -9.35 11.16
N PRO A 150 3.95 -9.45 12.49
CA PRO A 150 5.25 -9.27 13.09
C PRO A 150 6.30 -10.15 12.42
N ALA A 151 7.40 -9.52 12.01
CA ALA A 151 8.49 -10.13 11.26
C ALA A 151 9.80 -10.01 12.03
N LYS A 152 10.72 -10.96 11.81
CA LYS A 152 12.06 -10.98 12.41
C LYS A 152 12.96 -9.88 11.83
N TYR A 153 12.75 -9.55 10.56
CA TYR A 153 13.56 -8.56 9.82
C TYR A 153 12.69 -7.37 9.36
N SER A 154 12.38 -7.27 8.06
CA SER A 154 11.60 -6.16 7.50
C SER A 154 10.11 -6.49 7.43
N ARG A 155 9.75 -7.66 6.89
CA ARG A 155 8.36 -8.15 6.78
C ARG A 155 8.31 -9.66 6.56
N LYS A 156 7.10 -10.23 6.64
CA LYS A 156 6.80 -11.62 6.22
C LYS A 156 6.06 -11.63 4.89
N VAL A 157 6.46 -12.50 3.99
CA VAL A 157 5.85 -12.65 2.67
C VAL A 157 5.43 -14.09 2.40
N ASP A 158 4.33 -14.27 1.66
CA ASP A 158 3.85 -15.60 1.24
C ASP A 158 4.14 -15.90 -0.24
N ALA A 159 4.65 -14.91 -0.97
CA ALA A 159 5.05 -15.03 -2.37
C ALA A 159 6.14 -14.01 -2.66
N ILE A 160 7.01 -14.35 -3.59
CA ILE A 160 8.04 -13.46 -4.13
C ILE A 160 7.75 -13.34 -5.62
N CYS A 161 7.50 -12.12 -6.11
CA CYS A 161 7.27 -11.85 -7.52
C CYS A 161 7.46 -10.35 -7.78
N PHE A 162 8.63 -9.96 -8.28
CA PHE A 162 8.91 -8.58 -8.65
C PHE A 162 10.06 -8.52 -9.66
N ARG A 163 10.13 -7.42 -10.41
CA ARG A 163 11.18 -7.14 -11.40
C ARG A 163 11.97 -5.87 -11.11
N ASN A 164 11.41 -4.99 -10.30
CA ASN A 164 11.94 -3.66 -10.03
C ASN A 164 11.56 -3.20 -8.61
N LEU A 165 12.10 -2.06 -8.19
CA LEU A 165 11.89 -1.49 -6.85
C LEU A 165 10.41 -1.17 -6.56
N ALA A 166 9.64 -0.78 -7.58
CA ALA A 166 8.24 -0.42 -7.41
C ALA A 166 7.35 -1.64 -7.14
N GLU A 167 7.58 -2.74 -7.85
CA GLU A 167 6.93 -4.03 -7.61
C GLU A 167 7.39 -4.68 -6.30
N PHE A 168 8.66 -4.48 -5.93
CA PHE A 168 9.21 -4.99 -4.68
C PHE A 168 8.55 -4.37 -3.45
N ARG A 169 8.06 -3.12 -3.55
CA ARG A 169 7.47 -2.37 -2.43
C ARG A 169 8.46 -2.12 -1.29
N GLY A 170 9.66 -1.67 -1.67
CA GLY A 170 10.70 -1.27 -0.73
C GLY A 170 10.36 0.06 -0.07
N GLY A 171 9.70 0.02 1.09
CA GLY A 171 9.24 1.20 1.83
C GLY A 171 10.32 2.28 2.05
N PHE A 172 11.58 1.86 2.23
CA PHE A 172 12.76 2.73 2.36
C PHE A 172 12.94 3.71 1.20
N ALA A 173 12.43 3.39 0.00
CA ALA A 173 12.67 4.23 -1.18
C ALA A 173 12.06 5.63 -1.06
N ASN A 174 11.06 5.79 -0.18
CA ASN A 174 10.41 7.06 0.12
C ASN A 174 10.73 7.59 1.53
N GLU A 175 11.77 7.10 2.21
CA GLU A 175 12.21 7.67 3.50
C GLU A 175 13.07 8.92 3.29
N PHE A 176 12.72 10.02 3.98
CA PHE A 176 13.35 11.34 3.84
C PHE A 176 14.88 11.26 3.95
N LYS A 177 15.36 10.44 4.88
CA LYS A 177 16.77 10.15 5.17
C LYS A 177 17.57 9.79 3.92
N TYR A 178 17.01 9.03 2.99
CA TYR A 178 17.72 8.58 1.78
C TYR A 178 17.52 9.50 0.57
N GLY A 179 16.83 10.63 0.78
CA GLY A 179 16.51 11.57 -0.27
C GLY A 179 17.73 12.31 -0.80
N CYS A 180 18.01 12.14 -2.09
CA CYS A 180 18.85 13.10 -2.81
C CYS A 180 18.01 14.37 -2.98
N THR A 181 18.41 15.42 -2.28
CA THR A 181 17.76 16.73 -2.28
C THR A 181 17.75 17.33 -3.69
N TRP A 182 16.57 17.58 -4.27
CA TRP A 182 16.26 18.47 -5.41
C TRP A 182 16.75 18.12 -6.84
N PHE A 183 15.77 17.80 -7.71
CA PHE A 183 15.71 17.81 -9.19
C PHE A 183 16.81 17.14 -10.06
N ARG A 184 18.04 16.94 -9.57
CA ARG A 184 19.20 16.51 -10.37
C ARG A 184 20.07 15.42 -9.74
N GLY A 185 19.70 14.91 -8.56
CA GLY A 185 20.50 13.92 -7.86
C GLY A 185 20.67 12.64 -8.67
N THR A 186 21.89 12.36 -9.11
CA THR A 186 22.31 11.03 -9.54
C THR A 186 22.49 10.16 -8.29
N PRO A 187 22.14 8.86 -8.32
CA PRO A 187 21.26 8.22 -9.30
C PRO A 187 19.80 8.67 -9.15
N ASP A 188 19.04 8.52 -10.25
CA ASP A 188 17.57 8.58 -10.24
C ASP A 188 17.03 7.72 -9.08
N ARG A 189 16.09 8.26 -8.31
CA ARG A 189 15.48 7.59 -7.17
C ARG A 189 14.81 6.26 -7.53
N ARG A 190 14.32 6.13 -8.77
CA ARG A 190 13.76 4.88 -9.30
C ARG A 190 14.82 3.81 -9.52
N LYS A 191 16.08 4.21 -9.60
CA LYS A 191 17.23 3.35 -9.82
C LYS A 191 18.08 3.12 -8.56
N MET A 192 17.54 3.43 -7.38
CA MET A 192 18.29 3.24 -6.14
C MET A 192 18.72 1.77 -5.98
N PRO A 193 20.01 1.53 -5.68
CA PRO A 193 20.49 0.18 -5.40
C PRO A 193 19.94 -0.31 -4.06
N PHE A 194 19.48 -1.54 -4.04
CA PHE A 194 18.91 -2.15 -2.83
C PHE A 194 19.23 -3.63 -2.78
N PHE A 195 19.02 -4.25 -1.64
CA PHE A 195 19.19 -5.69 -1.49
C PHE A 195 18.02 -6.30 -0.74
N THR A 196 17.83 -7.60 -0.96
CA THR A 196 16.89 -8.43 -0.23
C THR A 196 17.59 -9.62 0.38
N MET A 197 17.05 -10.09 1.49
CA MET A 197 17.42 -11.31 2.16
C MET A 197 16.15 -12.09 2.44
N TYR A 198 16.13 -13.37 2.06
CA TYR A 198 15.05 -14.29 2.37
C TYR A 198 15.53 -15.40 3.29
N GLU A 199 14.76 -15.69 4.33
CA GLU A 199 14.93 -16.86 5.18
C GLU A 199 13.69 -17.76 5.00
N PHE A 200 13.91 -18.92 4.38
CA PHE A 200 12.85 -19.86 4.04
C PHE A 200 12.42 -20.69 5.24
N THR A 201 11.14 -21.04 5.25
CA THR A 201 10.48 -21.84 6.28
C THR A 201 10.19 -23.25 5.77
N GLU A 202 9.85 -24.17 6.68
CA GLU A 202 9.50 -25.55 6.35
C GLU A 202 8.40 -25.69 5.27
N PRO A 203 7.28 -24.94 5.29
CA PRO A 203 6.27 -25.02 4.24
C PRO A 203 6.79 -24.68 2.84
N SER A 204 7.89 -23.91 2.74
CA SER A 204 8.46 -23.45 1.48
C SER A 204 9.26 -24.54 0.74
N VAL A 205 9.59 -25.66 1.41
CA VAL A 205 10.33 -26.78 0.81
C VAL A 205 9.62 -27.33 -0.43
N GLY A 206 10.39 -27.60 -1.50
CA GLY A 206 9.87 -28.02 -2.80
C GLY A 206 9.33 -26.88 -3.67
N SER A 207 9.34 -25.63 -3.19
CA SER A 207 9.14 -24.44 -4.02
C SER A 207 10.44 -24.11 -4.75
N THR A 208 10.36 -23.44 -5.90
CA THR A 208 11.54 -23.07 -6.71
C THR A 208 11.68 -21.55 -6.74
N LEU A 209 12.80 -21.03 -6.22
CA LEU A 209 13.15 -19.62 -6.37
C LEU A 209 13.83 -19.45 -7.71
N HIS A 210 13.28 -18.60 -8.56
CA HIS A 210 13.84 -18.22 -9.84
C HIS A 210 14.33 -16.79 -9.80
N TRP A 211 15.52 -16.55 -10.35
CA TRP A 211 16.12 -15.23 -10.42
C TRP A 211 17.06 -15.11 -11.63
N GLN A 212 17.48 -13.89 -11.96
CA GLN A 212 18.45 -13.65 -13.01
C GLN A 212 19.54 -12.68 -12.55
N GLY A 213 20.72 -13.21 -12.23
CA GLY A 213 21.90 -12.46 -11.83
C GLY A 213 22.62 -13.18 -10.70
N SER A 214 23.34 -12.44 -9.87
CA SER A 214 24.05 -12.97 -8.71
C SER A 214 23.15 -13.07 -7.47
N LEU A 215 23.28 -14.17 -6.74
CA LEU A 215 22.68 -14.38 -5.44
C LEU A 215 23.67 -15.14 -4.55
N PHE A 216 23.59 -14.89 -3.25
CA PHE A 216 24.36 -15.61 -2.24
C PHE A 216 23.45 -16.53 -1.45
N TRP A 217 23.78 -17.82 -1.45
CA TRP A 217 23.03 -18.84 -0.74
C TRP A 217 23.83 -19.34 0.46
N GLU A 218 23.28 -19.25 1.66
CA GLU A 218 23.94 -19.76 2.87
C GLU A 218 24.06 -21.29 2.84
N ARG A 219 25.23 -21.79 3.21
CA ARG A 219 25.60 -23.20 3.32
C ARG A 219 25.91 -23.53 4.77
N ASP A 220 26.18 -24.80 5.04
CA ASP A 220 26.58 -25.25 6.37
C ASP A 220 27.81 -24.48 6.89
N GLY A 221 27.80 -24.23 8.21
CA GLY A 221 28.84 -23.43 8.87
C GLY A 221 28.76 -21.92 8.62
N GLY A 222 27.66 -21.40 8.08
CA GLY A 222 27.48 -19.95 7.84
C GLY A 222 28.32 -19.41 6.67
N THR A 223 28.76 -20.29 5.79
CA THR A 223 29.47 -19.94 4.55
C THR A 223 28.46 -19.57 3.46
N PHE A 224 28.86 -18.76 2.48
CA PHE A 224 27.97 -18.32 1.41
C PHE A 224 28.52 -18.71 0.04
N GLU A 225 27.69 -19.39 -0.74
CA GLU A 225 27.98 -19.72 -2.13
C GLU A 225 27.37 -18.65 -3.04
N LYS A 226 28.18 -18.08 -3.93
CA LYS A 226 27.71 -17.17 -4.98
C LYS A 226 27.22 -18.00 -6.17
N ILE A 227 25.96 -17.84 -6.54
CA ILE A 227 25.34 -18.49 -7.72
C ILE A 227 24.94 -17.39 -8.69
N VAL A 228 25.29 -17.58 -9.96
CA VAL A 228 25.05 -16.58 -11.01
C VAL A 228 24.32 -17.22 -12.17
N HIS A 229 23.14 -16.69 -12.49
CA HIS A 229 22.37 -17.10 -13.67
C HIS A 229 22.33 -15.96 -14.69
N GLN A 230 22.75 -16.24 -15.92
CA GLN A 230 22.71 -15.27 -17.02
C GLN A 230 21.28 -15.06 -17.55
N LYS A 231 20.46 -16.10 -17.46
CA LYS A 231 19.02 -16.09 -17.80
C LYS A 231 18.20 -16.43 -16.55
N PRO A 232 16.89 -16.12 -16.52
CA PRO A 232 16.04 -16.54 -15.41
C PRO A 232 16.07 -18.05 -15.24
N GLU A 233 16.65 -18.52 -14.15
CA GLU A 233 16.80 -19.93 -13.80
C GLU A 233 16.42 -20.13 -12.33
N GLY A 234 16.04 -21.36 -11.98
CA GLY A 234 15.45 -21.70 -10.70
C GLY A 234 16.26 -22.68 -9.88
N ARG A 235 16.27 -22.47 -8.57
CA ARG A 235 16.75 -23.44 -7.58
C ARG A 235 15.64 -23.82 -6.62
N MET A 236 15.44 -25.13 -6.46
CA MET A 236 14.47 -25.68 -5.52
C MET A 236 14.96 -25.49 -4.08
N VAL A 237 14.05 -25.09 -3.19
CA VAL A 237 14.27 -25.01 -1.75
C VAL A 237 14.23 -26.42 -1.17
N SER A 238 15.36 -26.87 -0.62
CA SER A 238 15.51 -28.18 0.01
C SER A 238 15.27 -28.10 1.53
N PRO A 239 15.03 -29.23 2.22
CA PRO A 239 14.91 -29.25 3.68
C PRO A 239 16.13 -28.67 4.41
N GLY A 240 17.33 -28.81 3.82
CA GLY A 240 18.56 -28.23 4.37
C GLY A 240 18.60 -26.70 4.29
N ASP A 241 17.76 -26.07 3.46
CA ASP A 241 17.74 -24.61 3.28
C ASP A 241 16.82 -23.90 4.29
N ILE A 242 16.11 -24.63 5.15
CA ILE A 242 15.23 -24.05 6.17
C ILE A 242 16.07 -23.24 7.17
N GLY A 243 15.66 -21.99 7.42
CA GLY A 243 16.38 -21.08 8.31
C GLY A 243 17.67 -20.50 7.74
N ARG A 244 18.09 -20.93 6.54
CA ARG A 244 19.24 -20.39 5.82
C ARG A 244 18.86 -19.12 5.07
N LYS A 245 19.81 -18.20 4.97
CA LYS A 245 19.63 -16.87 4.37
C LYS A 245 20.08 -16.86 2.92
N VAL A 246 19.27 -16.20 2.09
CA VAL A 246 19.53 -16.00 0.68
C VAL A 246 19.54 -14.52 0.39
N TYR A 247 20.70 -13.99 -0.01
CA TYR A 247 20.89 -12.56 -0.27
C TYR A 247 20.96 -12.26 -1.77
N ILE A 248 20.30 -11.18 -2.19
CA ILE A 248 20.25 -10.73 -3.58
C ILE A 248 20.50 -9.23 -3.62
N LEU A 249 21.43 -8.78 -4.46
CA LEU A 249 21.67 -7.35 -4.74
C LEU A 249 20.96 -6.94 -6.02
N PHE A 250 20.33 -5.77 -5.97
CA PHE A 250 19.69 -5.13 -7.11
C PHE A 250 20.42 -3.83 -7.42
N MET A 251 20.92 -3.74 -8.65
CA MET A 251 21.62 -2.57 -9.18
C MET A 251 20.88 -2.06 -10.44
N PRO A 252 19.76 -1.31 -10.28
CA PRO A 252 18.95 -0.88 -11.43
C PRO A 252 19.69 -0.01 -12.46
N GLU A 253 20.77 0.67 -12.05
CA GLU A 253 21.62 1.44 -12.97
C GLU A 253 22.35 0.55 -13.98
N ILE A 254 22.76 -0.65 -13.54
CA ILE A 254 23.41 -1.65 -14.40
C ILE A 254 22.34 -2.44 -15.16
N LYS A 255 21.30 -2.87 -14.45
CA LYS A 255 20.25 -3.75 -14.98
C LYS A 255 18.88 -3.33 -14.42
N PRO A 256 18.08 -2.57 -15.21
CA PRO A 256 16.83 -1.99 -14.74
C PRO A 256 15.77 -3.01 -14.29
N GLU A 257 15.72 -4.16 -14.96
CA GLU A 257 14.80 -5.24 -14.63
C GLU A 257 15.55 -6.49 -14.17
N PHE A 258 15.15 -7.00 -13.02
CA PHE A 258 15.71 -8.19 -12.41
C PHE A 258 14.56 -9.05 -11.89
N PRO A 259 14.00 -9.94 -12.72
CA PRO A 259 12.88 -10.77 -12.31
C PRO A 259 13.33 -11.72 -11.20
N VAL A 260 12.59 -11.71 -10.09
CA VAL A 260 12.67 -12.70 -9.03
C VAL A 260 11.27 -13.22 -8.78
N HIS A 261 11.08 -14.53 -8.90
CA HIS A 261 9.81 -15.18 -8.65
C HIS A 261 9.97 -16.48 -7.88
N LEU A 262 9.10 -16.70 -6.91
CA LEU A 262 9.00 -17.96 -6.19
C LEU A 262 7.82 -18.75 -6.76
N GLU A 263 8.13 -19.86 -7.41
CA GLU A 263 7.16 -20.85 -7.81
C GLU A 263 6.82 -21.74 -6.62
N LEU A 264 5.60 -21.60 -6.11
CA LEU A 264 5.15 -22.32 -4.92
C LEU A 264 4.97 -23.81 -5.22
N ASN A 265 5.31 -24.67 -4.26
CA ASN A 265 4.92 -26.08 -4.33
C ASN A 265 3.38 -26.24 -4.40
N ASN A 266 2.92 -27.39 -4.89
CA ASN A 266 1.49 -27.66 -5.09
C ASN A 266 0.65 -27.50 -3.82
N LYS A 267 1.21 -27.84 -2.65
CA LYS A 267 0.52 -27.75 -1.36
C LYS A 267 0.27 -26.29 -0.96
N LEU A 268 1.28 -25.44 -1.06
CA LEU A 268 1.18 -24.00 -0.81
C LEU A 268 0.32 -23.30 -1.85
N ALA A 269 0.44 -23.66 -3.14
CA ALA A 269 -0.41 -23.13 -4.20
C ALA A 269 -1.89 -23.45 -3.95
N ALA A 270 -2.21 -24.72 -3.66
CA ALA A 270 -3.57 -25.15 -3.33
C ALA A 270 -4.11 -24.44 -2.07
N SER A 271 -3.27 -24.34 -1.03
CA SER A 271 -3.59 -23.61 0.20
C SER A 271 -3.93 -22.14 -0.06
N ARG A 272 -3.13 -21.46 -0.89
CA ARG A 272 -3.38 -20.06 -1.30
C ARG A 272 -4.72 -19.92 -2.04
N HIS A 273 -5.00 -20.79 -3.00
CA HIS A 273 -6.26 -20.77 -3.73
C HIS A 273 -7.46 -21.06 -2.82
N ALA A 274 -7.35 -22.03 -1.91
CA ALA A 274 -8.38 -22.33 -0.92
C ALA A 274 -8.62 -21.14 0.02
N GLY A 275 -7.56 -20.50 0.53
CA GLY A 275 -7.67 -19.30 1.37
C GLY A 275 -8.33 -18.13 0.67
N ASN A 276 -8.04 -17.93 -0.62
CA ASN A 276 -8.71 -16.92 -1.44
C ASN A 276 -10.19 -17.25 -1.66
N ALA A 277 -10.52 -18.49 -2.00
CA ALA A 277 -11.91 -18.93 -2.17
C ALA A 277 -12.72 -18.77 -0.87
N LEU A 278 -12.16 -19.17 0.27
CA LEU A 278 -12.75 -18.98 1.59
C LEU A 278 -13.01 -17.51 1.91
N THR A 279 -12.10 -16.62 1.52
CA THR A 279 -12.27 -15.17 1.68
C THR A 279 -13.48 -14.67 0.88
N ILE A 280 -13.59 -15.06 -0.39
CA ILE A 280 -14.71 -14.68 -1.26
C ILE A 280 -16.03 -15.23 -0.70
N ILE A 281 -16.06 -16.51 -0.31
CA ILE A 281 -17.24 -17.15 0.29
C ILE A 281 -17.65 -16.42 1.57
N GLY A 282 -16.69 -16.09 2.44
CA GLY A 282 -16.95 -15.35 3.68
C GLY A 282 -17.58 -13.99 3.44
N ILE A 283 -17.09 -13.25 2.44
CA ILE A 283 -17.66 -11.96 2.03
C ILE A 283 -19.09 -12.15 1.50
N LEU A 284 -19.31 -13.12 0.61
CA LEU A 284 -20.64 -13.39 0.07
C LEU A 284 -21.65 -13.75 1.16
N VAL A 285 -21.27 -14.62 2.09
CA VAL A 285 -22.11 -15.02 3.24
C VAL A 285 -22.42 -13.81 4.12
N LEU A 286 -21.40 -13.00 4.45
CA LEU A 286 -21.56 -11.79 5.25
C LEU A 286 -22.61 -10.86 4.63
N PHE A 287 -22.48 -10.53 3.35
CA PHE A 287 -23.41 -9.63 2.67
C PHE A 287 -24.80 -10.24 2.47
N LEU A 288 -24.90 -11.53 2.11
CA LEU A 288 -26.18 -12.21 1.89
C LEU A 288 -27.03 -12.29 3.18
N LEU A 289 -26.39 -12.51 4.32
CA LEU A 289 -27.06 -12.63 5.61
C LEU A 289 -27.37 -11.28 6.26
N THR A 290 -26.46 -10.30 6.16
CA THR A 290 -26.55 -9.06 6.94
C THR A 290 -27.05 -7.86 6.15
N VAL A 291 -26.97 -7.87 4.82
CA VAL A 291 -27.20 -6.68 3.98
C VAL A 291 -28.37 -6.89 3.00
N ARG A 292 -29.20 -5.86 2.84
CA ARG A 292 -30.17 -5.76 1.73
C ARG A 292 -29.76 -4.61 0.81
N VAL A 293 -29.08 -4.96 -0.27
CA VAL A 293 -28.54 -3.99 -1.24
C VAL A 293 -29.65 -3.44 -2.12
N ARG A 294 -29.65 -2.11 -2.32
CA ARG A 294 -30.48 -1.45 -3.32
C ARG A 294 -29.72 -1.48 -4.65
N TRP A 295 -30.01 -2.48 -5.46
CA TRP A 295 -29.23 -2.82 -6.66
C TRP A 295 -29.06 -1.66 -7.64
N ARG A 296 -30.12 -0.90 -7.96
CA ARG A 296 -30.01 0.20 -8.93
C ARG A 296 -28.98 1.28 -8.51
N PRO A 297 -29.10 1.93 -7.34
CA PRO A 297 -28.07 2.87 -6.86
C PRO A 297 -26.68 2.26 -6.73
N PHE A 298 -26.60 1.02 -6.23
CA PHE A 298 -25.32 0.31 -6.09
C PHE A 298 -24.62 0.10 -7.44
N LEU A 299 -25.35 -0.37 -8.46
CA LEU A 299 -24.81 -0.60 -9.79
C LEU A 299 -24.37 0.71 -10.46
N THR A 300 -25.15 1.80 -10.30
CA THR A 300 -24.75 3.11 -10.81
C THR A 300 -23.48 3.63 -10.15
N ALA A 301 -23.38 3.55 -8.82
CA ALA A 301 -22.18 3.98 -8.10
C ALA A 301 -20.96 3.12 -8.48
N SER A 302 -21.14 1.80 -8.54
CA SER A 302 -20.09 0.87 -8.96
C SER A 302 -19.63 1.11 -10.39
N ALA A 303 -20.54 1.44 -11.32
CA ALA A 303 -20.18 1.75 -12.71
C ALA A 303 -19.33 3.04 -12.80
N ILE A 304 -19.70 4.10 -12.08
CA ILE A 304 -18.94 5.35 -12.03
C ILE A 304 -17.53 5.11 -11.48
N VAL A 305 -17.43 4.39 -10.37
CA VAL A 305 -16.15 4.05 -9.74
C VAL A 305 -15.31 3.12 -10.64
N ALA A 306 -15.94 2.17 -11.34
CA ALA A 306 -15.24 1.30 -12.28
C ALA A 306 -14.65 2.09 -13.46
N VAL A 307 -15.41 3.02 -14.05
CA VAL A 307 -14.89 3.92 -15.10
C VAL A 307 -13.73 4.76 -14.56
N ALA A 308 -13.84 5.28 -13.34
CA ALA A 308 -12.76 6.03 -12.69
C ALA A 308 -11.48 5.19 -12.51
N LEU A 309 -11.61 3.93 -12.07
CA LEU A 309 -10.49 2.99 -11.95
C LEU A 309 -9.85 2.67 -13.31
N VAL A 310 -10.65 2.50 -14.36
CA VAL A 310 -10.14 2.29 -15.72
C VAL A 310 -9.35 3.51 -16.19
N LEU A 311 -9.84 4.73 -15.94
CA LEU A 311 -9.11 5.95 -16.26
C LEU A 311 -7.80 6.07 -15.48
N ILE A 312 -7.81 5.78 -14.17
CA ILE A 312 -6.58 5.71 -13.36
C ILE A 312 -5.58 4.73 -13.99
N TYR A 313 -6.03 3.52 -14.33
CA TYR A 313 -5.18 2.50 -14.93
C TYR A 313 -4.58 2.94 -16.27
N ILE A 314 -5.39 3.53 -17.15
CA ILE A 314 -4.93 4.07 -18.43
C ILE A 314 -3.91 5.19 -18.21
N SER A 315 -4.16 6.13 -17.29
CA SER A 315 -3.22 7.20 -16.96
C SER A 315 -1.89 6.68 -16.43
N ILE A 316 -1.90 5.65 -15.56
CA ILE A 316 -0.67 4.99 -15.09
C ILE A 316 0.11 4.42 -16.27
N TYR A 317 -0.58 3.67 -17.15
CA TYR A 317 0.03 3.04 -18.32
C TYR A 317 0.66 4.07 -19.27
N VAL A 318 -0.06 5.15 -19.58
CA VAL A 318 0.41 6.23 -20.47
C VAL A 318 1.56 7.02 -19.83
N SER A 319 1.54 7.23 -18.51
CA SER A 319 2.56 8.01 -17.80
C SER A 319 3.91 7.31 -17.59
N GLY A 320 4.04 6.05 -18.03
CA GLY A 320 5.25 5.26 -17.81
C GLY A 320 5.42 4.73 -16.38
N GLY A 321 4.31 4.39 -15.70
CA GLY A 321 4.36 3.60 -14.46
C GLY A 321 4.50 4.39 -13.16
N LYS A 322 3.87 5.56 -13.02
CA LYS A 322 3.79 6.34 -11.77
C LYS A 322 2.75 5.78 -10.75
N PRO A 323 2.82 6.11 -9.44
CA PRO A 323 2.44 5.25 -8.30
C PRO A 323 0.97 5.29 -7.91
N LEU A 324 0.10 4.69 -8.70
CA LEU A 324 -1.23 4.30 -8.21
C LEU A 324 -1.38 2.78 -8.31
N GLY A 325 -2.08 2.20 -7.34
CA GLY A 325 -2.30 0.76 -7.23
C GLY A 325 -1.35 0.02 -6.29
N ALA A 326 -1.08 -1.25 -6.58
CA ALA A 326 -0.25 -2.12 -5.75
C ALA A 326 1.26 -1.80 -5.85
N LEU A 327 1.66 -1.03 -6.87
CA LEU A 327 3.03 -0.58 -7.06
C LEU A 327 3.37 0.55 -6.09
N TYR A 328 4.58 0.52 -5.56
CA TYR A 328 5.09 1.51 -4.62
C TYR A 328 6.33 2.19 -5.22
N THR A 329 6.09 3.12 -6.14
CA THR A 329 7.20 3.79 -6.83
C THR A 329 7.83 4.86 -5.94
N PRO A 330 9.13 5.10 -6.09
CA PRO A 330 9.78 6.24 -5.44
C PRO A 330 9.21 7.58 -5.97
N HIS A 331 8.89 8.50 -5.07
CA HIS A 331 8.51 9.88 -5.43
C HIS A 331 9.72 10.67 -5.95
N GLY A 332 9.46 11.70 -6.76
CA GLY A 332 10.48 12.65 -7.20
C GLY A 332 11.10 13.40 -6.01
N GLY A 333 12.38 13.76 -6.13
CA GLY A 333 13.03 14.60 -5.11
C GLY A 333 12.59 16.05 -5.23
N GLY A 334 12.06 16.61 -4.15
CA GLY A 334 11.56 18.01 -4.09
C GLY A 334 10.05 18.16 -4.24
N ASP A 335 9.33 17.07 -4.51
CA ASP A 335 7.86 17.05 -4.55
C ASP A 335 7.28 16.89 -3.15
N ASP A 336 6.19 17.59 -2.84
CA ASP A 336 5.49 17.50 -1.54
C ASP A 336 5.05 16.07 -1.21
N GLY A 337 4.72 15.27 -2.23
CA GLY A 337 4.32 13.88 -2.07
C GLY A 337 5.39 12.99 -1.46
N TYR A 338 6.67 13.29 -1.71
CA TYR A 338 7.78 12.60 -1.04
C TYR A 338 7.77 12.82 0.47
N SER A 339 7.56 14.08 0.90
CA SER A 339 7.51 14.45 2.30
C SER A 339 6.30 13.84 3.00
N HIS A 340 5.11 13.93 2.37
CA HIS A 340 3.89 13.29 2.88
C HIS A 340 4.04 11.78 3.04
N GLU A 341 4.70 11.14 2.08
CA GLU A 341 4.94 9.70 2.12
C GLU A 341 5.89 9.30 3.24
N SER A 342 7.05 9.97 3.34
CA SER A 342 8.02 9.68 4.39
C SER A 342 7.42 9.85 5.77
N TRP A 343 6.78 11.00 6.02
CA TRP A 343 6.20 11.29 7.33
C TRP A 343 5.04 10.38 7.66
N GLY A 344 4.18 10.05 6.69
CA GLY A 344 3.10 9.09 6.91
C GLY A 344 3.62 7.71 7.34
N ARG A 345 4.70 7.24 6.71
CA ARG A 345 5.37 6.00 7.08
C ARG A 345 6.01 6.06 8.47
N ASP A 346 6.64 7.19 8.82
CA ASP A 346 7.24 7.38 10.15
C ASP A 346 6.16 7.45 11.24
N ILE A 347 5.03 8.11 11.00
CA ILE A 347 3.88 8.11 11.91
C ILE A 347 3.37 6.67 12.11
N ALA A 348 3.19 5.89 11.03
CA ALA A 348 2.76 4.49 11.13
C ALA A 348 3.75 3.64 11.95
N ARG A 349 5.05 3.86 11.76
CA ARG A 349 6.12 3.22 12.55
C ARG A 349 6.05 3.59 14.03
N MET A 350 5.83 4.87 14.35
CA MET A 350 5.69 5.36 15.72
C MET A 350 4.45 4.77 16.40
N ILE A 351 3.32 4.65 15.68
CA ILE A 351 2.12 3.94 16.17
C ILE A 351 2.46 2.50 16.50
N PHE A 352 3.15 1.79 15.61
CA PHE A 352 3.56 0.40 15.83
C PHE A 352 4.49 0.25 17.04
N GLN A 353 5.38 1.21 17.29
CA GLN A 353 6.28 1.23 18.43
C GLN A 353 5.60 1.66 19.74
N GLY A 354 4.32 2.01 19.72
CA GLY A 354 3.60 2.53 20.89
C GLY A 354 3.92 3.99 21.24
N ASN A 355 4.69 4.69 20.41
CA ASN A 355 5.02 6.10 20.58
C ASN A 355 3.89 6.99 20.01
N ILE A 356 2.71 6.92 20.65
CA ILE A 356 1.51 7.61 20.19
C ILE A 356 1.67 9.14 20.25
N ARG A 357 2.44 9.66 21.22
CA ARG A 357 2.67 11.10 21.35
C ARG A 357 3.37 11.67 20.12
N GLU A 358 4.48 11.07 19.70
CA GLU A 358 5.20 11.53 18.50
C GLU A 358 4.40 11.25 17.22
N ALA A 359 3.67 10.14 17.17
CA ALA A 359 2.77 9.87 16.06
C ALA A 359 1.70 10.96 15.89
N LEU A 360 1.10 11.43 16.99
CA LEU A 360 0.10 12.51 17.00
C LEU A 360 0.70 13.90 16.79
N ARG A 361 2.00 14.08 17.01
CA ARG A 361 2.69 15.32 16.67
C ARG A 361 2.87 15.46 15.16
N GLY A 362 3.03 14.35 14.43
CA GLY A 362 3.15 14.37 12.97
C GLY A 362 4.51 14.89 12.48
N PHE A 363 5.57 14.60 13.25
CA PHE A 363 6.98 14.96 13.03
C PHE A 363 7.32 16.45 13.21
N GLU A 364 6.52 17.36 12.66
CA GLU A 364 6.69 18.81 12.81
C GLU A 364 5.44 19.45 13.43
N ASP A 365 5.65 20.59 14.08
CA ASP A 365 4.54 21.34 14.67
C ASP A 365 3.64 21.92 13.56
N VAL A 366 2.32 21.78 13.75
CA VAL A 366 1.24 21.99 12.74
C VAL A 366 1.23 23.38 12.09
N TYR A 367 1.91 24.37 12.67
CA TYR A 367 1.87 25.76 12.22
C TYR A 367 2.52 26.01 10.85
N TYR A 368 3.48 25.18 10.42
CA TYR A 368 4.23 25.42 9.17
C TYR A 368 3.79 24.54 7.99
N ALA A 369 3.05 23.47 8.24
CA ALA A 369 2.62 22.55 7.20
C ALA A 369 1.30 21.85 7.56
N THR A 370 0.34 21.85 6.65
CA THR A 370 -0.96 21.19 6.82
C THR A 370 -0.76 19.68 6.94
N PRO A 371 -1.04 19.06 8.10
CA PRO A 371 -0.58 17.70 8.38
C PRO A 371 -1.53 16.63 7.83
N GLY A 372 -2.70 17.01 7.30
CA GLY A 372 -3.78 16.10 6.91
C GLY A 372 -3.32 14.97 5.98
N MET A 373 -2.52 15.29 4.97
CA MET A 373 -2.01 14.28 4.02
C MET A 373 -1.03 13.30 4.68
N ARG A 374 -0.21 13.76 5.64
CA ARG A 374 0.73 12.89 6.38
C ARG A 374 -0.03 11.83 7.18
N TYR A 375 -1.12 12.22 7.85
CA TYR A 375 -1.99 11.29 8.58
C TYR A 375 -2.79 10.37 7.67
N ALA A 376 -3.25 10.88 6.51
CA ALA A 376 -3.91 10.05 5.52
C ALA A 376 -2.99 8.93 5.00
N ARG A 377 -1.72 9.26 4.70
CA ARG A 377 -0.70 8.27 4.33
C ARG A 377 -0.40 7.31 5.47
N ALA A 378 -0.29 7.78 6.72
CA ALA A 378 -0.12 6.89 7.86
C ALA A 378 -1.26 5.87 7.99
N LEU A 379 -2.50 6.32 7.84
CA LEU A 379 -3.68 5.45 7.87
C LEU A 379 -3.67 4.45 6.71
N GLU A 380 -3.26 4.89 5.52
CA GLU A 380 -3.08 4.00 4.38
C GLU A 380 -2.03 2.93 4.66
N ARG A 381 -0.89 3.26 5.29
CA ARG A 381 0.14 2.30 5.68
C ARG A 381 -0.38 1.25 6.66
N VAL A 382 -1.27 1.65 7.57
CA VAL A 382 -1.94 0.73 8.50
C VAL A 382 -2.80 -0.28 7.72
N PHE A 383 -3.65 0.15 6.79
CA PHE A 383 -4.59 -0.77 6.13
C PHE A 383 -4.04 -1.48 4.90
N PHE A 384 -3.11 -0.86 4.17
CA PHE A 384 -2.65 -1.29 2.84
C PHE A 384 -1.14 -1.55 2.78
N GLY A 385 -0.43 -1.46 3.91
CA GLY A 385 1.01 -1.70 3.97
C GLY A 385 1.78 -0.71 3.11
N ASP A 386 2.93 -1.11 2.56
CA ASP A 386 3.72 -0.29 1.63
C ASP A 386 3.15 -0.37 0.19
N THR A 387 1.92 0.14 -0.03
CA THR A 387 1.25 0.24 -1.35
C THR A 387 0.53 1.58 -1.55
N ASN A 388 -0.05 1.83 -2.73
CA ASN A 388 -0.88 3.03 -3.00
C ASN A 388 -2.36 2.69 -3.19
N LEU A 389 -2.80 1.53 -2.71
CA LEU A 389 -4.15 1.02 -2.94
C LEU A 389 -5.23 1.87 -2.26
N GLY A 390 -4.94 2.44 -1.09
CA GLY A 390 -5.87 3.28 -0.33
C GLY A 390 -6.13 4.60 -1.04
N LEU A 391 -5.07 5.30 -1.45
CA LEU A 391 -5.17 6.53 -2.24
C LEU A 391 -5.87 6.27 -3.57
N THR A 392 -5.56 5.15 -4.24
CA THR A 392 -6.22 4.76 -5.49
C THR A 392 -7.73 4.55 -5.30
N ALA A 393 -8.13 3.84 -4.25
CA ALA A 393 -9.54 3.62 -3.94
C ALA A 393 -10.27 4.94 -3.61
N PHE A 394 -9.60 5.84 -2.89
CA PHE A 394 -10.14 7.16 -2.57
C PHE A 394 -10.33 8.02 -3.82
N LEU A 395 -9.31 8.12 -4.68
CA LEU A 395 -9.38 8.85 -5.95
C LEU A 395 -10.52 8.32 -6.83
N ALA A 396 -10.68 7.00 -6.92
CA ALA A 396 -11.76 6.38 -7.68
C ALA A 396 -13.16 6.76 -7.18
N CYS A 397 -13.30 7.21 -5.93
CA CYS A 397 -14.56 7.69 -5.35
C CYS A 397 -14.86 9.17 -5.64
N LEU A 398 -13.89 9.97 -6.11
CA LEU A 398 -14.12 11.41 -6.35
C LEU A 398 -15.26 11.68 -7.34
N PRO A 399 -15.34 11.00 -8.51
CA PRO A 399 -16.45 11.19 -9.44
C PRO A 399 -17.80 10.79 -8.84
N LEU A 400 -17.81 9.84 -7.89
CA LEU A 400 -19.02 9.46 -7.18
C LEU A 400 -19.53 10.59 -6.29
N PHE A 401 -18.66 11.35 -5.63
CA PHE A 401 -19.08 12.50 -4.82
C PHE A 401 -19.72 13.59 -5.70
N ILE A 402 -19.11 13.89 -6.85
CA ILE A 402 -19.68 14.81 -7.85
C ILE A 402 -21.07 14.33 -8.30
N TYR A 403 -21.19 13.06 -8.68
CA TYR A 403 -22.46 12.47 -9.06
C TYR A 403 -23.52 12.61 -7.96
N LEU A 404 -23.17 12.30 -6.70
CA LEU A 404 -24.08 12.37 -5.58
C LEU A 404 -24.56 13.81 -5.31
N ILE A 405 -23.67 14.80 -5.39
CA ILE A 405 -24.02 16.22 -5.26
C ILE A 405 -24.95 16.65 -6.40
N LEU A 406 -24.56 16.41 -7.65
CA LEU A 406 -25.35 16.82 -8.82
C LEU A 406 -26.71 16.12 -8.87
N SER A 407 -26.78 14.85 -8.45
CA SER A 407 -28.05 14.10 -8.41
C SER A 407 -29.06 14.73 -7.45
N ARG A 408 -28.56 15.40 -6.41
CA ARG A 408 -29.36 16.14 -5.44
C ARG A 408 -29.82 17.49 -5.96
N LEU A 409 -28.97 18.20 -6.72
CA LEU A 409 -29.21 19.56 -7.19
C LEU A 409 -29.99 19.62 -8.51
N CYS A 410 -29.57 18.84 -9.51
CA CYS A 410 -30.03 18.99 -10.90
C CYS A 410 -30.78 17.75 -11.42
N GLY A 411 -30.89 16.69 -10.63
CA GLY A 411 -31.52 15.43 -11.01
C GLY A 411 -30.60 14.45 -11.74
N LEU A 412 -31.09 13.22 -11.96
CA LEU A 412 -30.26 12.07 -12.37
C LEU A 412 -29.57 12.23 -13.73
N ARG A 413 -30.30 12.72 -14.75
CA ARG A 413 -29.77 12.85 -16.12
C ARG A 413 -28.61 13.84 -16.16
N TRP A 414 -28.80 15.04 -15.60
CA TRP A 414 -27.77 16.07 -15.54
C TRP A 414 -26.60 15.71 -14.63
N ALA A 415 -26.84 14.93 -13.58
CA ALA A 415 -25.77 14.39 -12.74
C ALA A 415 -24.84 13.45 -13.50
N LEU A 416 -25.38 12.57 -14.35
CA LEU A 416 -24.57 11.67 -15.16
C LEU A 416 -23.78 12.44 -16.22
N ILE A 417 -24.41 13.41 -16.89
CA ILE A 417 -23.73 14.28 -17.88
C ILE A 417 -22.60 15.06 -17.20
N GLY A 418 -22.87 15.75 -16.09
CA GLY A 418 -21.86 16.53 -15.37
C GLY A 418 -20.72 15.67 -14.80
N THR A 419 -21.02 14.47 -14.31
CA THR A 419 -19.98 13.52 -13.87
C THR A 419 -19.14 13.03 -15.05
N GLY A 420 -19.76 12.79 -16.21
CA GLY A 420 -19.04 12.47 -17.44
C GLY A 420 -18.10 13.59 -17.87
N VAL A 421 -18.57 14.84 -17.85
CA VAL A 421 -17.72 16.01 -18.13
C VAL A 421 -16.55 16.08 -17.14
N TYR A 422 -16.77 15.88 -15.84
CA TYR A 422 -15.69 15.85 -14.85
C TYR A 422 -14.66 14.74 -15.10
N LEU A 423 -15.13 13.54 -15.47
CA LEU A 423 -14.28 12.37 -15.74
C LEU A 423 -13.35 12.57 -16.94
N PHE A 424 -13.85 13.18 -18.02
CA PHE A 424 -13.18 13.19 -19.32
C PHE A 424 -12.68 14.56 -19.78
N SER A 425 -13.04 15.65 -19.08
CA SER A 425 -12.57 16.98 -19.45
C SER A 425 -11.07 17.13 -19.21
N PRO A 426 -10.30 17.74 -20.13
CA PRO A 426 -8.87 17.99 -19.94
C PRO A 426 -8.56 19.32 -19.22
N ILE A 427 -9.56 19.97 -18.62
CA ILE A 427 -9.38 21.28 -17.95
C ILE A 427 -8.88 21.15 -16.51
N SER A 428 -8.41 22.26 -15.94
CA SER A 428 -8.12 22.37 -14.50
C SER A 428 -9.34 21.97 -13.66
N PHE A 429 -9.13 21.25 -12.56
CA PHE A 429 -10.17 20.60 -11.74
C PHE A 429 -10.88 19.40 -12.37
N SER A 430 -10.34 18.83 -13.45
CA SER A 430 -10.82 17.55 -13.97
C SER A 430 -10.34 16.35 -13.14
N PHE A 431 -11.00 15.21 -13.34
CA PHE A 431 -10.55 13.95 -12.75
C PHE A 431 -9.16 13.56 -13.25
N ILE A 432 -8.85 13.79 -14.52
CA ILE A 432 -7.53 13.49 -15.11
C ILE A 432 -6.43 14.28 -14.39
N GLN A 433 -6.64 15.57 -14.12
CA GLN A 433 -5.70 16.37 -13.34
C GLN A 433 -5.49 15.80 -11.93
N TYR A 434 -6.57 15.36 -11.28
CA TYR A 434 -6.50 14.79 -9.94
C TYR A 434 -5.79 13.43 -9.90
N ILE A 435 -5.88 12.64 -10.97
CA ILE A 435 -5.07 11.43 -11.13
C ILE A 435 -3.59 11.81 -11.14
N PHE A 436 -3.18 12.78 -11.96
CA PHE A 436 -1.78 13.20 -12.05
C PHE A 436 -1.25 13.82 -10.74
N ASN A 437 -2.01 14.68 -10.08
CA ASN A 437 -1.64 15.20 -8.77
C ASN A 437 -1.51 14.07 -7.73
N GLY A 438 -2.43 13.11 -7.75
CA GLY A 438 -2.40 11.95 -6.87
C GLY A 438 -1.18 11.06 -7.11
N MET A 439 -0.76 10.90 -8.37
CA MET A 439 0.47 10.18 -8.74
C MET A 439 1.74 10.91 -8.28
N LEU A 440 1.71 12.23 -8.16
CA LEU A 440 2.81 12.99 -7.58
C LEU A 440 2.79 12.94 -6.04
N GLY A 441 1.69 12.46 -5.44
CA GLY A 441 1.48 12.39 -4.00
C GLY A 441 1.02 13.72 -3.39
N TYR A 442 0.54 14.65 -4.21
CA TYR A 442 0.07 15.94 -3.71
C TYR A 442 -1.25 15.81 -2.93
N ALA A 443 -1.48 16.78 -2.05
CA ALA A 443 -2.61 16.76 -1.13
C ALA A 443 -3.94 17.21 -1.78
N GLU A 444 -3.94 17.90 -2.93
CA GLU A 444 -5.16 18.53 -3.47
C GLU A 444 -6.27 17.52 -3.82
N PRO A 445 -5.99 16.36 -4.45
CA PRO A 445 -7.04 15.38 -4.74
C PRO A 445 -7.69 14.83 -3.48
N PHE A 446 -6.89 14.64 -2.42
CA PHE A 446 -7.37 14.16 -1.13
C PHE A 446 -8.21 15.22 -0.42
N GLY A 447 -7.67 16.44 -0.27
CA GLY A 447 -8.35 17.57 0.35
C GLY A 447 -9.64 17.93 -0.38
N SER A 448 -9.61 18.02 -1.71
CA SER A 448 -10.80 18.27 -2.53
C SER A 448 -11.83 17.15 -2.39
N GLY A 449 -11.39 15.90 -2.28
CA GLY A 449 -12.28 14.77 -2.06
C GLY A 449 -13.00 14.83 -0.73
N LEU A 450 -12.27 15.16 0.34
CA LEU A 450 -12.87 15.37 1.65
C LEU A 450 -13.83 16.55 1.63
N PHE A 451 -13.45 17.67 1.02
CA PHE A 451 -14.34 18.81 0.83
C PHE A 451 -15.65 18.41 0.11
N LEU A 452 -15.57 17.69 -1.01
CA LEU A 452 -16.74 17.22 -1.76
C LEU A 452 -17.60 16.25 -0.95
N LEU A 453 -16.99 15.34 -0.21
CA LEU A 453 -17.69 14.45 0.71
C LEU A 453 -18.41 15.26 1.81
N GLY A 454 -17.73 16.26 2.38
CA GLY A 454 -18.28 17.15 3.40
C GLY A 454 -19.47 17.94 2.88
N LEU A 455 -19.35 18.52 1.69
CA LEU A 455 -20.42 19.22 0.99
C LEU A 455 -21.60 18.29 0.72
N PHE A 456 -21.37 17.06 0.24
CA PHE A 456 -22.44 16.08 0.02
C PHE A 456 -23.18 15.76 1.33
N LEU A 457 -22.44 15.50 2.41
CA LEU A 457 -23.04 15.21 3.71
C LEU A 457 -23.84 16.40 4.24
N PHE A 458 -23.31 17.62 4.10
CA PHE A 458 -24.02 18.84 4.44
C PHE A 458 -25.32 18.99 3.64
N LEU A 459 -25.30 18.85 2.32
CA LEU A 459 -26.49 18.90 1.46
C LEU A 459 -27.52 17.82 1.79
N LYS A 460 -27.08 16.67 2.31
CA LYS A 460 -27.96 15.60 2.80
C LYS A 460 -28.62 15.93 4.14
N THR A 461 -27.98 16.78 4.95
CA THR A 461 -28.55 17.26 6.23
C THR A 461 -29.53 18.39 6.07
N GLN A 462 -29.43 19.14 4.97
CA GLN A 462 -30.38 20.19 4.66
C GLN A 462 -31.71 19.55 4.23
N PRO A 463 -32.82 19.84 4.93
CA PRO A 463 -34.13 19.44 4.46
C PRO A 463 -34.38 20.04 3.07
N ARG A 464 -35.20 19.36 2.25
CA ARG A 464 -35.95 20.09 1.22
C ARG A 464 -36.85 21.03 2.02
N TRP A 465 -36.54 22.33 2.06
CA TRP A 465 -37.22 23.40 2.82
C TRP A 465 -38.20 22.92 3.92
N GLY A 466 -37.77 22.99 5.20
CA GLY A 466 -38.66 22.80 6.37
C GLY A 466 -38.59 21.45 7.11
N GLY A 467 -37.42 20.84 7.26
CA GLY A 467 -37.25 19.55 7.98
C GLY A 467 -36.01 19.51 8.89
N GLU A 468 -35.92 18.48 9.73
CA GLU A 468 -34.95 18.41 10.83
C GLU A 468 -33.48 18.29 10.38
N ILE A 469 -32.61 19.05 11.06
CA ILE A 469 -31.15 19.11 10.87
C ILE A 469 -30.50 17.80 11.36
N HIS A 470 -29.57 17.23 10.58
CA HIS A 470 -28.84 16.00 10.95
C HIS A 470 -27.46 16.29 11.58
N LEU A 471 -27.43 16.61 12.87
CA LEU A 471 -26.22 16.97 13.65
C LEU A 471 -24.96 16.13 13.34
N GLY A 472 -25.07 14.80 13.21
CA GLY A 472 -23.90 13.93 12.92
C GLY A 472 -23.34 14.10 11.50
N ALA A 473 -24.19 14.29 10.49
CA ALA A 473 -23.75 14.56 9.14
C ALA A 473 -23.37 16.04 8.93
N THR A 474 -23.87 16.94 9.79
CA THR A 474 -23.39 18.33 9.89
C THR A 474 -22.02 18.40 10.54
N PHE A 475 -21.74 17.56 11.55
CA PHE A 475 -20.41 17.47 12.19
C PHE A 475 -19.37 16.87 11.23
N ILE A 476 -19.66 15.72 10.61
CA ILE A 476 -18.75 15.13 9.61
C ILE A 476 -18.64 16.05 8.39
N GLY A 477 -19.75 16.67 7.95
CA GLY A 477 -19.76 17.68 6.90
C GLY A 477 -18.85 18.85 7.24
N GLY A 478 -18.99 19.41 8.45
CA GLY A 478 -18.15 20.50 8.95
C GLY A 478 -16.68 20.10 9.11
N ALA A 479 -16.39 18.91 9.64
CA ALA A 479 -15.01 18.40 9.80
C ALA A 479 -14.33 18.01 8.48
N CYS A 480 -15.11 17.79 7.42
CA CYS A 480 -14.59 17.60 6.06
C CYS A 480 -14.46 18.93 5.29
N LEU A 481 -15.17 19.97 5.72
CA LEU A 481 -15.09 21.34 5.15
C LEU A 481 -14.01 22.19 5.84
N ALA A 482 -13.72 21.91 7.11
CA ALA A 482 -12.59 22.42 7.88
C ALA A 482 -11.35 21.58 7.61
#